data_AF-A0A6L2PE79-F1
#
_entry.id   AF-A0A6L2PE79-F1
#
_cell.length_a   1.000
_cell.length_b   1.000
_cell.length_c   1.000
_cell.angle_alpha   90.00
_cell.angle_beta   90.00
_cell.angle_gamma   90.00
#
_symmetry.space_group_name_H-M   'P 1'
#
loop_
_entity.id
_entity.type
_entity.pdbx_description
1 polymer ?
#
loop_
_entity_poly.entity_id
_entity_poly.type
_entity_poly.pdbx_seq_one_letter_code
_entity_poly.pdbx_strand_id
1 'polypeptide(L)'
;CSICKRCRETTAWPPRSPDLTPLGFSLWGYVKDKVFVPPLPASLEELQARITEAAATINADMIHWISDEVAYRSEVYRVTRGNHIEHL
;
A
#
# COMPACT_ATOMS: atom_id res chain seq x y z
N CYS A 1 6.85 15.05 29.04
CA CYS A 1 6.32 13.67 29.12
C CYS A 1 4.84 13.74 29.44
N SER A 2 4.04 12.79 28.91
CA SER A 2 2.57 12.63 29.03
C SER A 2 1.72 13.78 28.43
N ILE A 3 0.67 13.59 27.63
CA ILE A 3 -0.17 12.43 27.32
C ILE A 3 -1.01 12.80 26.06
N CYS A 4 -1.14 11.86 25.12
CA CYS A 4 -2.25 11.70 24.19
C CYS A 4 -2.68 12.88 23.28
N LYS A 5 -2.05 13.03 22.11
CA LYS A 5 -2.75 13.46 20.88
C LYS A 5 -2.70 12.34 19.84
N ARG A 6 -3.55 11.33 20.06
CA ARG A 6 -3.74 10.20 19.16
C ARG A 6 -4.66 10.62 18.00
N CYS A 7 -4.13 10.50 16.79
CA CYS A 7 -4.81 10.18 15.53
C CYS A 7 -5.99 11.05 15.10
N ARG A 8 -5.72 12.21 14.50
CA ARG A 8 -6.59 12.71 13.41
C ARG A 8 -5.90 13.73 12.51
N GLU A 9 -4.67 13.44 12.09
CA GLU A 9 -4.17 14.05 10.86
C GLU A 9 -4.59 13.13 9.73
N THR A 10 -5.79 13.37 9.21
CA THR A 10 -6.12 13.01 7.83
C THR A 10 -5.06 13.65 6.96
N THR A 11 -4.04 12.88 6.61
CA THR A 11 -2.98 13.28 5.69
C THR A 11 -3.66 13.77 4.43
N ALA A 12 -3.72 15.09 4.26
CA ALA A 12 -4.18 15.72 3.03
C ALA A 12 -3.12 15.41 1.98
N TRP A 13 -3.26 14.26 1.31
CA TRP A 13 -2.35 13.84 0.27
C TRP A 13 -2.28 14.93 -0.81
N PRO A 14 -1.08 15.39 -1.19
CA PRO A 14 -0.95 16.41 -2.20
C PRO A 14 -1.50 15.89 -3.55
N PRO A 15 -2.23 16.74 -4.31
CA PRO A 15 -2.82 16.32 -5.58
C PRO A 15 -1.72 15.90 -6.56
N ARG A 16 -1.86 14.69 -7.12
CA ARG A 16 -0.90 14.00 -8.01
C ARG A 16 0.35 13.44 -7.33
N SER A 17 0.17 12.60 -6.32
CA SER A 17 1.26 11.79 -5.76
C SER A 17 1.02 10.28 -5.98
N PRO A 18 1.04 9.77 -7.22
CA PRO A 18 0.98 8.32 -7.48
C PRO A 18 2.12 7.57 -6.77
N ASP A 19 3.23 8.25 -6.49
CA ASP A 19 4.41 7.73 -5.79
C ASP A 19 4.20 7.54 -4.27
N LEU A 20 3.14 8.13 -3.72
CA LEU A 20 2.78 8.08 -2.30
C LEU A 20 1.71 7.02 -1.98
N THR A 21 1.35 6.18 -2.95
CA THR A 21 0.53 4.99 -2.69
C THR A 21 1.35 3.70 -2.83
N PRO A 22 2.36 3.43 -1.97
CA PRO A 22 3.02 2.12 -1.89
C PRO A 22 2.04 0.96 -1.78
N LEU A 23 0.91 1.17 -1.09
CA LEU A 23 -0.20 0.20 -1.04
C LEU A 23 -0.73 -0.16 -2.44
N GLY A 24 -0.87 0.84 -3.32
CA GLY A 24 -1.48 0.68 -4.64
C GLY A 24 -0.56 -0.01 -5.64
N PHE A 25 0.77 0.15 -5.50
CA PHE A 25 1.72 -0.52 -6.40
C PHE A 25 2.14 -1.90 -5.87
N SER A 26 2.50 -2.00 -4.58
CA SER A 26 3.09 -3.22 -4.02
C SER A 26 2.06 -4.24 -3.56
N LEU A 27 1.04 -3.84 -2.81
CA LEU A 27 0.04 -4.78 -2.30
C LEU A 27 -0.88 -5.29 -3.42
N TRP A 28 -1.32 -4.39 -4.30
CA TRP A 28 -2.14 -4.76 -5.43
C TRP A 28 -1.39 -5.62 -6.46
N GLY A 29 -0.08 -5.39 -6.65
CA GLY A 29 0.78 -6.30 -7.41
C GLY A 29 0.72 -7.72 -6.87
N TYR A 30 0.98 -7.88 -5.58
CA TYR A 30 0.92 -9.17 -4.88
C TYR A 30 -0.45 -9.86 -4.99
N VAL A 31 -1.54 -9.11 -4.79
CA VAL A 31 -2.89 -9.67 -4.89
C VAL A 31 -3.19 -10.14 -6.32
N LYS A 32 -2.81 -9.36 -7.34
CA LYS A 32 -2.98 -9.78 -8.74
C LYS A 32 -2.22 -11.06 -9.06
N ASP A 33 -0.99 -11.19 -8.59
CA ASP A 33 -0.16 -12.37 -8.83
C ASP A 33 -0.77 -13.64 -8.23
N LYS A 34 -1.55 -13.50 -7.15
CA LYS A 34 -2.27 -14.61 -6.52
C LYS A 34 -3.63 -14.90 -7.17
N VAL A 35 -4.33 -13.86 -7.61
CA VAL A 35 -5.68 -13.97 -8.20
C VAL A 35 -5.65 -14.53 -9.62
N PHE A 36 -4.66 -14.10 -10.43
CA PHE A 36 -4.58 -14.44 -11.86
C PHE A 36 -3.66 -15.63 -12.17
N VAL A 37 -3.42 -16.52 -11.19
CA VAL A 37 -2.72 -17.78 -11.43
C VAL A 37 -3.58 -18.69 -12.33
N PRO A 38 -3.02 -19.24 -13.43
CA PRO A 38 -3.76 -20.16 -14.29
C PRO A 38 -4.21 -21.44 -13.55
N PRO A 39 -5.42 -21.97 -13.85
CA PRO A 39 -6.40 -21.45 -14.81
C PRO A 39 -7.02 -20.15 -14.32
N LEU A 40 -7.32 -19.24 -15.25
CA LEU A 40 -7.96 -17.96 -14.91
C LEU A 40 -9.37 -18.21 -14.34
N PRO A 41 -9.83 -17.36 -13.40
CA PRO A 41 -11.16 -17.53 -12.81
C PRO A 41 -12.24 -17.42 -13.90
N ALA A 42 -13.14 -18.39 -13.93
CA ALA A 42 -14.20 -18.50 -14.93
C ALA A 42 -15.51 -17.83 -14.51
N SER A 43 -15.64 -17.45 -13.24
CA SER A 43 -16.82 -16.79 -12.68
C SER A 43 -16.45 -15.65 -11.73
N LEU A 44 -17.42 -14.76 -11.49
CA LEU A 44 -17.28 -13.69 -10.50
C LEU A 44 -17.13 -14.24 -9.07
N GLU A 45 -17.78 -15.36 -8.77
CA GLU A 45 -17.69 -16.02 -7.47
C GLU A 45 -16.27 -16.57 -7.24
N GLU A 46 -15.69 -17.22 -8.24
CA GLU A 46 -14.32 -17.72 -8.17
C GLU A 46 -13.32 -16.57 -8.04
N LEU A 47 -13.54 -15.46 -8.75
CA LEU A 47 -12.72 -14.26 -8.61
C LEU A 47 -12.80 -13.68 -7.19
N GLN A 48 -13.99 -13.57 -6.61
CA GLN A 48 -14.17 -13.10 -5.24
C GLN A 48 -13.51 -14.02 -4.21
N ALA A 49 -13.64 -15.34 -4.38
CA ALA A 49 -12.99 -16.33 -3.53
C ALA A 49 -11.47 -16.18 -3.58
N ARG A 50 -10.88 -16.11 -4.77
CA ARG A 50 -9.44 -15.92 -4.95
C ARG A 50 -8.92 -14.61 -4.39
N ILE A 51 -9.67 -13.51 -4.50
CA ILE A 51 -9.31 -12.23 -3.87
C ILE A 51 -9.32 -12.37 -2.35
N THR A 52 -10.32 -13.04 -1.79
CA THR A 52 -10.45 -13.27 -0.35
C THR A 52 -9.31 -14.13 0.18
N GLU A 53 -8.97 -15.21 -0.53
CA GLU A 53 -7.83 -16.07 -0.21
C GLU A 53 -6.50 -15.31 -0.32
N ALA A 54 -6.28 -14.57 -1.41
CA ALA A 54 -5.09 -13.73 -1.58
C ALA A 54 -4.96 -12.71 -0.44
N ALA A 55 -6.05 -12.07 -0.05
CA ALA A 55 -6.09 -11.13 1.06
C ALA A 55 -5.76 -11.81 2.40
N ALA A 56 -6.24 -13.04 2.62
CA ALA A 56 -5.94 -13.81 3.83
C ALA A 56 -4.45 -14.21 3.94
N THR A 57 -3.70 -14.23 2.83
CA THR A 57 -2.24 -14.48 2.87
C THR A 57 -1.41 -13.25 3.26
N ILE A 58 -2.02 -12.06 3.31
CA ILE A 58 -1.34 -10.84 3.74
C ILE A 58 -1.08 -10.93 5.24
N ASN A 59 0.18 -11.05 5.62
CA ASN A 59 0.59 -11.14 7.02
C ASN A 59 0.99 -9.76 7.59
N ALA A 60 1.18 -9.70 8.91
CA ALA A 60 1.58 -8.47 9.60
C ALA A 60 2.91 -7.93 9.08
N ASP A 61 3.88 -8.78 8.74
CA ASP A 61 5.19 -8.36 8.25
C ASP A 61 5.10 -7.61 6.92
N MET A 62 4.25 -8.08 5.99
CA MET A 62 3.98 -7.38 4.73
C MET A 62 3.36 -6.01 4.98
N ILE A 63 2.41 -5.92 5.93
CA ILE A 63 1.80 -4.64 6.31
C ILE A 63 2.81 -3.71 6.97
N HIS A 64 3.69 -4.22 7.83
CA HIS A 64 4.76 -3.44 8.45
C HIS A 64 5.74 -2.91 7.42
N TRP A 65 6.21 -3.75 6.49
CA TRP A 65 7.11 -3.33 5.42
C TRP A 65 6.50 -2.23 4.54
N ILE A 66 5.24 -2.39 4.14
CA ILE A 66 4.52 -1.36 3.37
C ILE A 66 4.39 -0.07 4.20
N SER A 67 4.10 -0.18 5.50
CA SER A 67 3.96 0.98 6.38
C SER A 67 5.27 1.74 6.54
N ASP A 68 6.39 1.03 6.65
CA ASP A 68 7.73 1.62 6.72
C ASP A 68 8.12 2.29 5.40
N GLU A 69 7.81 1.69 4.26
CA GLU A 69 8.04 2.29 2.94
C GLU A 69 7.22 3.59 2.76
N VAL A 70 5.95 3.59 3.19
CA VAL A 70 5.10 4.79 3.20
C VAL A 70 5.69 5.86 4.12
N ALA A 71 6.14 5.48 5.32
CA ALA A 71 6.72 6.41 6.29
C ALA A 71 8.03 7.01 5.77
N TYR A 72 8.90 6.18 5.19
CA TYR A 72 10.15 6.61 4.56
C TYR A 72 9.89 7.59 3.42
N ARG A 73 8.99 7.27 2.49
CA ARG A 73 8.64 8.17 1.39
C ARG A 73 8.04 9.47 1.90
N SER A 74 7.11 9.40 2.85
CA SER A 74 6.50 10.60 3.46
C SER A 74 7.55 11.51 4.09
N GLU A 75 8.53 10.92 4.77
CA GLU A 75 9.67 11.64 5.35
C GLU A 75 10.55 12.27 4.27
N VAL A 76 10.88 11.53 3.21
CA VAL A 76 11.62 12.04 2.06
C VAL A 76 10.92 13.24 1.43
N TYR A 77 9.61 13.16 1.16
CA TYR A 77 8.82 14.28 0.65
C TYR A 77 8.82 15.50 1.57
N ARG A 78 8.76 15.27 2.89
CA ARG A 78 8.84 16.33 3.90
C ARG A 78 10.19 17.03 3.86
N VAL A 79 11.28 16.28 3.76
CA VAL A 79 12.65 16.81 3.68
C VAL A 79 12.88 17.55 2.36
N THR A 80 12.37 17.05 1.23
CA THR A 80 12.53 17.71 -0.07
C THR A 80 11.58 18.87 -0.33
N ARG A 81 10.69 19.19 0.61
CA ARG A 81 9.64 20.22 0.47
C ARG A 81 8.81 20.05 -0.80
N GLY A 82 8.58 18.80 -1.22
CA GLY A 82 7.81 18.50 -2.44
C GLY A 82 8.60 18.55 -3.75
N ASN A 83 9.93 18.63 -3.72
CA ASN A 83 10.72 18.35 -4.92
C ASN A 83 10.75 16.84 -5.20
N HIS A 84 10.50 16.47 -6.46
CA HIS A 84 10.56 15.10 -6.98
C HIS A 84 11.97 14.53 -6.77
N ILE A 85 12.07 13.40 -6.07
CA ILE A 85 13.28 12.55 -6.12
C ILE A 85 12.96 11.42 -7.09
N GLU A 86 13.52 11.51 -8.29
CA GLU A 86 13.63 10.35 -9.17
C GLU A 86 14.78 9.45 -8.68
N HIS A 87 14.50 8.14 -8.67
CA HIS A 87 15.45 7.02 -8.62
C HIS A 87 16.29 6.78 -7.34
N LEU A 88 16.03 5.62 -6.71
CA LEU A 88 17.06 4.62 -6.43
C LEU A 88 16.55 3.26 -6.93
#